data_AF-A0A452XQY7-F1
#
_entry.id   AF-A0A452XQY7-F1
#
_cell.length_a   1.000
_cell.length_b   1.000
_cell.length_c   1.000
_cell.angle_alpha   90.00
_cell.angle_beta   90.00
_cell.angle_gamma   90.00
#
_symmetry.space_group_name_H-M   'P 1'
#
loop_
_entity.id
_entity.type
_entity.pdbx_description
1 polymer ?
#
loop_
_entity_poly.entity_id
_entity_poly.type
_entity_poly.pdbx_seq_one_letter_code
_entity_poly.pdbx_strand_id
1 'polypeptide(L)' 'MAVFHHFYNLAVGDFAALNSAMVVLLPKKDGATSMADYRPISLIHSIAKLIAKVLSMRLAPVIST' A
#
# COMPACT_ATOMS: atom_id res chain seq x y z
N MET A 1 -12.19 -9.48 11.08
CA MET A 1 -12.80 -8.15 11.32
C MET A 1 -12.09 -7.30 12.37
N ALA A 2 -11.25 -7.87 13.25
CA ALA A 2 -10.57 -7.09 14.30
C ALA A 2 -9.72 -5.91 13.78
N VAL A 3 -8.91 -6.09 12.74
CA VAL A 3 -8.09 -5.00 12.15
C VAL A 3 -8.95 -3.83 11.64
N PHE A 4 -10.04 -4.14 10.92
CA PHE A 4 -10.98 -3.11 10.45
C PHE A 4 -11.73 -2.44 11.60
N HIS A 5 -12.05 -3.18 12.67
CA HIS A 5 -12.66 -2.63 13.88
C HIS A 5 -11.70 -1.68 14.61
N HIS A 6 -10.41 -2.03 14.74
CA HIS A 6 -9.39 -1.14 15.31
C HIS A 6 -9.18 0.10 14.44
N PHE A 7 -9.10 -0.07 13.12
CA PHE A 7 -9.01 1.04 12.16
C PHE A 7 -10.22 1.98 12.25
N TYR A 8 -11.44 1.44 12.31
CA TYR A 8 -12.68 2.22 12.40
C TYR A 8 -12.79 3.00 13.71
N ASN A 9 -12.46 2.37 14.84
CA ASN A 9 -12.55 3.02 16.15
C ASN A 9 -11.44 4.03 16.41
N LEU A 10 -10.56 4.27 15.42
CA LEU A 10 -9.32 5.01 15.59
C LEU A 10 -8.54 4.55 16.84
N ALA A 11 -8.71 3.28 17.19
CA ALA A 11 -7.98 2.61 18.27
C ALA A 11 -6.61 2.24 17.70
N VAL A 12 -5.88 3.29 17.33
CA VAL A 12 -4.63 3.26 16.61
C VAL A 12 -3.55 3.20 17.68
N GLY A 13 -3.01 2.00 17.91
CA GLY A 13 -1.63 1.89 18.40
C GLY A 13 -0.66 2.45 17.36
N ASP A 14 0.61 2.03 17.37
CA ASP A 14 1.59 2.57 16.42
C ASP A 14 1.33 2.10 14.97
N PHE A 15 0.47 2.81 14.23
CA PHE A 15 0.33 2.70 12.77
C PHE A 15 1.41 3.50 12.02
N ALA A 16 2.42 4.07 12.68
CA ALA A 16 3.54 4.69 11.96
C ALA A 16 4.24 3.67 11.05
N ALA A 17 4.25 2.39 11.44
CA ALA A 17 4.72 1.30 10.59
C ALA A 17 3.93 1.16 9.28
N LEU A 18 2.62 1.45 9.26
CA LEU A 18 1.81 1.42 8.03
C LEU A 18 2.18 2.55 7.07
N ASN A 19 2.75 3.65 7.57
CA ASN A 19 3.26 4.77 6.76
C ASN A 19 4.66 4.50 6.21
N SER A 20 5.28 3.38 6.57
CA SER A 20 6.55 2.91 6.02
C SER A 20 6.32 1.93 4.86
N ALA A 21 7.24 1.96 3.89
CA ALA A 21 7.29 1.03 2.78
C ALA A 21 8.74 0.67 2.45
N MET A 22 8.96 -0.57 2.03
CA MET A 22 10.25 -0.99 1.48
C MET A 22 10.28 -0.65 -0.01
N VAL A 23 11.28 0.12 -0.45
CA VAL A 23 11.49 0.39 -1.87
C VAL A 23 12.41 -0.67 -2.45
N VAL A 24 11.91 -1.42 -3.44
CA VAL A 24 12.67 -2.44 -4.16
C VAL A 24 12.88 -1.98 -5.60
N LEU A 25 14.11 -2.13 -6.10
CA LEU A 25 14.47 -1.82 -7.48
C LEU A 25 14.33 -3.08 -8.34
N LEU A 26 13.33 -3.11 -9.22
CA LEU A 26 13.21 -4.20 -10.20
C LEU A 26 13.98 -3.86 -11.48
N PRO A 27 14.89 -4.73 -11.94
CA PRO A 27 15.61 -4.49 -13.19
C PRO A 27 14.64 -4.57 -14.38
N LYS A 28 14.77 -3.66 -15.35
CA LYS A 28 13.99 -3.68 -16.60
C LYS A 28 14.62 -4.60 -17.66
N LYS A 29 15.93 -4.85 -17.55
CA LYS A 29 16.75 -5.61 -18.50
C LYS A 29 17.84 -6.38 -17.75
N ASP A 30 18.34 -7.43 -18.36
CA ASP A 30 19.50 -8.15 -17.85
C ASP A 30 20.75 -7.26 -17.89
N GLY A 31 21.58 -7.38 -16.85
CA GLY A 31 22.78 -6.54 -16.71
C GLY A 31 22.48 -5.05 -16.46
N ALA A 32 21.37 -4.75 -15.77
CA ALA A 32 21.08 -3.39 -15.32
C ALA A 32 22.24 -2.83 -14.46
N THR A 33 22.76 -1.67 -14.87
CA THR A 33 23.96 -1.04 -14.26
C THR A 33 23.72 0.41 -13.86
N SER A 34 22.75 1.08 -14.48
CA SER A 34 22.37 2.45 -14.13
C SER A 34 21.05 2.49 -13.37
N MET A 35 20.85 3.51 -12.52
CA MET A 35 19.59 3.71 -11.80
C MET A 35 18.38 3.83 -12.74
N ALA A 36 18.58 4.36 -13.95
CA ALA A 36 17.54 4.47 -14.98
C ALA A 36 17.10 3.11 -15.54
N ASP A 37 17.88 2.04 -15.34
CA ASP A 37 17.51 0.69 -15.77
C ASP A 37 16.60 -0.03 -14.78
N TYR A 38 16.31 0.57 -13.63
CA TYR A 38 15.44 0.00 -12.61
C TYR A 38 14.08 0.69 -12.56
N ARG A 39 13.05 -0.08 -12.21
CA ARG A 39 11.73 0.41 -11.84
C ARG A 39 11.60 0.29 -10.32
N PRO A 40 11.52 1.40 -9.56
CA PRO A 40 11.25 1.32 -8.14
C PRO A 40 9.81 0.85 -7.92
N ILE A 41 9.62 -0.07 -6.98
CA ILE A 41 8.30 -0.49 -6.47
C ILE A 41 8.30 -0.31 -4.96
N SER A 42 7.22 0.31 -4.46
CA SER A 42 6.96 0.41 -3.02
C SER A 42 6.21 -0.84 -2.55
N LEU A 43 6.85 -1.64 -1.72
CA LEU A 43 6.23 -2.74 -1.00
C LEU A 43 5.62 -2.18 0.29
N ILE A 44 4.33 -1.88 0.22
CA ILE A 44 3.54 -1.45 1.38
C ILE A 44 3.07 -2.65 2.21
N HIS A 45 2.77 -2.41 3.48
CA HIS A 45 2.18 -3.42 4.36
C HIS A 45 0.83 -3.92 3.82
N SER A 46 0.60 -5.24 3.88
CA SER A 46 -0.61 -5.88 3.35
C SER A 46 -1.89 -5.33 3.99
N ILE A 47 -1.84 -4.94 5.27
CA ILE A 47 -2.96 -4.33 6.00
C ILE A 47 -3.40 -3.02 5.34
N ALA A 48 -2.46 -2.12 5.01
CA ALA A 48 -2.78 -0.85 4.34
C ALA A 48 -3.45 -1.10 2.98
N LYS A 49 -2.97 -2.10 2.24
CA LYS A 49 -3.54 -2.50 0.94
C LYS A 49 -4.97 -3.04 1.07
N LEU A 50 -5.25 -3.86 2.08
CA LEU A 50 -6.59 -4.40 2.35
C LEU A 50 -7.58 -3.29 2.73
N ILE A 51 -7.16 -2.35 3.59
CA ILE A 51 -7.97 -1.19 3.97
C ILE A 51 -8.31 -0.35 2.74
N ALA A 52 -7.30 0.01 1.94
CA ALA A 52 -7.51 0.78 0.72
C ALA A 52 -8.47 0.09 -0.26
N LYS A 53 -8.35 -1.24 -0.43
CA LYS A 53 -9.24 -2.00 -1.31
C LYS A 53 -10.69 -1.97 -0.81
N VAL A 54 -10.93 -2.23 0.46
CA VAL A 54 -12.29 -2.18 1.04
C VAL A 54 -12.90 -0.79 0.90
N LEU A 55 -12.12 0.27 1.17
CA LEU A 55 -12.57 1.65 0.97
C LEU A 55 -12.91 1.93 -0.50
N SER A 56 -12.05 1.53 -1.44
CA SER A 56 -12.31 1.72 -2.88
C SER A 56 -13.59 1.01 -3.33
N MET A 57 -13.87 -0.19 -2.82
CA MET A 57 -15.07 -0.95 -3.16
C MET A 57 -16.33 -0.31 -2.60
N ARG A 58 -16.25 0.28 -1.40
CA ARG A 58 -17.36 1.02 -0.79
C ARG A 58 -17.61 2.35 -1.47
N LEU A 59 -16.56 2.98 -1.98
CA LEU A 59 -16.61 4.29 -2.62
C LEU A 59 -17.06 4.20 -4.09
N ALA A 60 -16.70 3.12 -4.79
CA ALA A 60 -17.07 2.87 -6.19
C ALA A 60 -18.56 3.12 -6.54
N PRO A 61 -19.55 2.63 -5.77
CA PRO A 61 -20.96 2.89 -6.08
C PRO A 61 -21.42 4.33 -5.81
N VAL A 62 -20.66 5.13 -5.06
CA VAL A 62 -21.03 6.48 -4.62
C VAL A 62 -20.34 7.56 -5.45
N ILE A 63 -19.20 7.23 -6.08
CA ILE A 63 -18.42 8.14 -6.92
C ILE A 63 -18.99 8.30 -8.34
N SER A 64 -20.16 7.72 -8.65
CA SER A 64 -20.80 7.77 -9.97
C SER A 64 -20.61 9.10 -10.71
N THR A 65 -19.66 9.08 -11.64
CA THR A 65 -19.46 9.97 -12.78
C THR A 65 -19.27 9.06 -13.98
#